data_AF-A0A3D5WLF3-F1
#
_entry.id   AF-A0A3D5WLF3-F1
#
_cell.length_a   1.000
_cell.length_b   1.000
_cell.length_c   1.000
_cell.angle_alpha   90.00
_cell.angle_beta   90.00
_cell.angle_gamma   90.00
#
_symmetry.space_group_name_H-M   'P 1'
#
loop_
_entity.id
_entity.type
_entity.pdbx_description
1 polymer ?
#
loop_
_entity_poly.entity_id
_entity_poly.type
_entity_poly.pdbx_seq_one_letter_code
_entity_poly.pdbx_strand_id
1 'polypeptide(L)'
;MDKYFQDYTVALVSELKAISPPSYVPPDDGAKPKTEMVLARSLVSNTRGYIERVVAQINGTYENGWYDGCAVMIRRLLETLIVEVFENYKIATKIQNPNGDFYYLSDLISCTLSETSWNLSRNSRQSMPKLKTVGDLSAHSRRYNAHKSDIDNIIPDLRVVVQELLYLAGLK
;
A
#
# COMPACT_ATOMS: atom_id res chain seq x y z
N MET A 1 19.97 36.68 25.46
CA MET A 1 20.36 36.58 24.04
C MET A 1 19.98 37.92 23.41
N ASP A 2 20.94 38.62 22.83
CA ASP A 2 20.74 39.99 22.32
C ASP A 2 19.76 39.99 21.13
N LYS A 3 18.92 41.03 21.02
CA LYS A 3 17.91 41.18 19.96
C LYS A 3 18.54 41.13 18.57
N TYR A 4 19.72 41.73 18.44
CA TYR A 4 20.53 41.65 17.23
C TYR A 4 20.86 40.21 16.82
N PHE A 5 21.20 39.35 17.78
CA PHE A 5 21.51 37.94 17.53
C PHE A 5 20.27 37.15 17.13
N GLN A 6 19.10 37.45 17.72
CA GLN A 6 17.83 36.87 17.31
C GLN A 6 17.47 37.25 15.87
N ASP A 7 17.53 38.53 15.53
CA ASP A 7 17.18 39.03 14.19
C ASP A 7 18.13 38.46 13.12
N TYR A 8 19.43 38.40 13.43
CA TYR A 8 20.42 37.74 12.57
C TYR A 8 20.12 36.26 12.36
N THR A 9 19.76 35.53 13.43
CA THR A 9 19.44 34.09 13.34
C THR A 9 18.20 33.85 12.49
N VAL A 10 17.16 34.67 12.63
CA VAL A 10 15.92 34.57 11.83
C VAL A 10 16.19 34.85 10.35
N ALA A 11 17.01 35.86 10.04
CA ALA A 11 17.41 36.17 8.67
C ALA A 11 18.19 35.00 8.05
N LEU A 12 19.20 34.48 8.76
CA LEU A 12 20.02 33.36 8.28
C LEU A 12 19.20 32.09 8.03
N VAL A 13 18.24 31.77 8.91
CA VAL A 13 17.34 30.63 8.72
C VAL A 13 16.43 30.83 7.49
N SER A 14 15.99 32.05 7.22
CA SER A 14 15.14 32.36 6.06
C SER A 14 15.92 32.25 4.75
N GLU A 15 17.16 32.76 4.71
CA GLU A 15 18.06 32.60 3.57
C GLU A 15 18.41 31.13 3.33
N LEU A 16 18.75 30.39 4.39
CA LEU A 16 19.00 28.94 4.33
C LEU A 16 17.80 28.19 3.76
N LYS A 17 16.57 28.53 4.14
CA LYS A 17 15.36 27.92 3.56
C LYS A 17 15.19 28.23 2.08
N ALA A 18 15.58 29.41 1.62
CA ALA A 18 15.48 29.81 0.23
C ALA A 18 16.52 29.11 -0.67
N ILE A 19 17.69 28.78 -0.13
CA ILE A 19 18.78 28.10 -0.87
C ILE A 19 18.85 26.58 -0.62
N SER A 20 18.21 26.09 0.44
CA SER A 20 18.18 24.66 0.74
C SER A 20 17.39 23.94 -0.34
N PRO A 21 17.94 22.87 -0.96
CA PRO A 21 17.23 22.16 -2.00
C PRO A 21 15.91 21.61 -1.42
N PRO A 22 14.80 21.70 -2.16
CA PRO A 22 13.48 21.22 -1.72
C PRO A 22 13.45 19.72 -1.37
N SER A 23 14.53 18.98 -1.67
CA SER A 23 14.74 17.58 -1.36
C SER A 23 14.68 17.21 0.14
N TYR A 24 14.76 18.17 1.06
CA TYR A 24 14.64 17.89 2.50
C TYR A 24 13.19 17.79 2.99
N VAL A 25 12.23 18.33 2.25
CA VAL A 25 10.81 18.25 2.60
C VAL A 25 10.16 17.18 1.72
N PRO A 26 9.51 16.16 2.30
CA PRO A 26 8.71 15.23 1.51
C PRO A 26 7.68 16.00 0.67
N PRO A 27 7.53 15.70 -0.63
CA PRO A 27 6.57 16.41 -1.47
C PRO A 27 5.13 16.11 -1.03
N ASP A 28 4.24 17.09 -1.17
CA ASP A 28 2.82 16.98 -0.76
C ASP A 28 2.09 15.82 -1.47
N ASP A 29 2.45 15.54 -2.72
CA ASP A 29 1.89 14.42 -3.51
C ASP A 29 2.49 13.05 -3.18
N GLY A 30 3.44 13.00 -2.24
CA GLY A 30 4.19 11.80 -1.87
C GLY A 30 5.44 11.58 -2.72
N ALA A 31 6.50 11.03 -2.10
CA ALA A 31 7.74 10.75 -2.79
C ALA A 31 7.58 9.59 -3.79
N LYS A 32 8.27 9.69 -4.93
CA LYS A 32 8.41 8.57 -5.86
C LYS A 32 9.52 7.64 -5.34
N PRO A 33 9.30 6.32 -5.29
CA PRO A 33 10.34 5.38 -4.88
C PRO A 33 11.48 5.41 -5.91
N LYS A 34 12.71 5.20 -5.43
CA LYS A 34 13.90 5.09 -6.29
C LYS A 34 13.95 3.74 -7.01
N THR A 35 13.37 2.72 -6.40
CA THR A 35 13.35 1.34 -6.90
C THR A 35 11.93 0.78 -6.95
N GLU A 36 11.71 -0.25 -7.75
CA GLU A 36 10.40 -0.94 -7.87
C GLU A 36 10.53 -2.42 -7.47
N MET A 37 11.21 -2.68 -6.35
CA MET A 37 11.60 -4.02 -5.91
C MET A 37 10.42 -4.92 -5.52
N VAL A 38 9.33 -4.33 -5.01
CA VAL A 38 8.17 -5.10 -4.53
C VAL A 38 7.13 -5.25 -5.63
N LEU A 39 6.74 -4.15 -6.28
CA LEU A 39 5.79 -4.15 -7.39
C LEU A 39 6.20 -3.12 -8.45
N ALA A 40 6.30 -3.55 -9.71
CA ALA A 40 6.55 -2.65 -10.83
C ALA A 40 5.41 -1.64 -11.01
N ARG A 41 5.71 -0.37 -11.24
CA ARG A 41 4.71 0.68 -11.48
C ARG A 41 3.87 0.40 -12.72
N SER A 42 4.46 -0.23 -13.74
CA SER A 42 3.76 -0.62 -14.97
C SER A 42 2.53 -1.50 -14.70
N LEU A 43 2.56 -2.27 -13.62
CA LEU A 43 1.43 -3.08 -13.17
C LEU A 43 0.19 -2.25 -12.86
N VAL A 44 0.35 -1.06 -12.30
CA VAL A 44 -0.77 -0.22 -11.84
C VAL A 44 -0.90 1.07 -12.64
N SER A 45 -0.04 1.29 -13.63
CA SER A 45 -0.09 2.48 -14.48
C SER A 45 -1.41 2.59 -15.24
N ASN A 46 -1.97 3.79 -15.32
CA ASN A 46 -3.25 4.09 -15.97
C ASN A 46 -4.45 3.39 -15.30
N THR A 47 -4.36 3.14 -13.99
CA THR A 47 -5.49 2.63 -13.20
C THR A 47 -6.13 3.80 -12.42
N ARG A 48 -6.29 3.67 -11.10
CA ARG A 48 -6.75 4.73 -10.21
C ARG A 48 -5.55 5.38 -9.53
N GLY A 49 -5.55 6.70 -9.41
CA GLY A 49 -4.42 7.44 -8.83
C GLY A 49 -4.06 7.02 -7.40
N TYR A 50 -5.03 6.60 -6.58
CA TYR A 50 -4.76 6.08 -5.24
C TYR A 50 -4.10 4.69 -5.25
N ILE A 51 -4.39 3.83 -6.23
CA ILE A 51 -3.72 2.53 -6.39
C ILE A 51 -2.25 2.76 -6.76
N GLU A 52 -2.00 3.65 -7.72
CA GLU A 52 -0.63 4.03 -8.12
C GLU A 52 0.16 4.59 -6.93
N ARG A 53 -0.46 5.46 -6.12
CA ARG A 53 0.15 6.04 -4.91
C ARG A 53 0.44 4.97 -3.85
N VAL A 54 -0.47 4.03 -3.62
CA VAL A 54 -0.26 2.92 -2.67
C VAL A 54 0.92 2.05 -3.11
N VAL A 55 1.06 1.72 -4.40
CA VAL A 55 2.21 0.95 -4.90
C VAL A 55 3.53 1.73 -4.77
N ALA A 56 3.50 3.04 -5.02
CA ALA A 56 4.65 3.90 -4.76
C ALA A 56 5.06 3.85 -3.27
N GLN A 57 4.09 3.90 -2.35
CA GLN A 57 4.32 3.77 -0.91
C GLN A 57 4.87 2.39 -0.52
N ILE A 58 4.36 1.30 -1.09
CA ILE A 58 4.90 -0.06 -0.87
C ILE A 58 6.40 -0.09 -1.20
N ASN A 59 6.78 0.32 -2.41
CA ASN A 59 8.18 0.32 -2.81
C ASN A 59 9.03 1.30 -1.97
N GLY A 60 8.49 2.47 -1.64
CA GLY A 60 9.16 3.48 -0.81
C GLY A 60 9.44 2.98 0.60
N THR A 61 8.49 2.31 1.24
CA THR A 61 8.69 1.70 2.56
C THR A 61 9.71 0.57 2.52
N TYR A 62 9.71 -0.26 1.46
CA TYR A 62 10.68 -1.33 1.30
C TYR A 62 12.11 -0.82 1.12
N GLU A 63 12.33 0.15 0.23
CA GLU A 63 13.68 0.67 -0.05
C GLU A 63 14.30 1.43 1.13
N ASN A 64 13.47 1.95 2.03
CA ASN A 64 13.91 2.59 3.27
C ASN A 64 13.99 1.63 4.47
N GLY A 65 13.73 0.33 4.27
CA GLY A 65 13.83 -0.70 5.31
C GLY A 65 12.68 -0.68 6.32
N TRP A 66 11.57 -0.01 6.02
CA TRP A 66 10.37 0.06 6.87
C TRP A 66 9.43 -1.12 6.56
N TYR A 67 9.88 -2.33 6.87
CA TYR A 67 9.21 -3.55 6.40
C TYR A 67 7.81 -3.75 7.00
N ASP A 68 7.57 -3.37 8.27
CA ASP A 68 6.21 -3.38 8.83
C ASP A 68 5.30 -2.41 8.08
N GLY A 69 5.82 -1.21 7.77
CA GLY A 69 5.13 -0.23 6.93
C GLY A 69 4.84 -0.78 5.54
N CYS A 70 5.79 -1.51 4.94
CA CYS A 70 5.61 -2.17 3.64
C CYS A 70 4.50 -3.21 3.69
N ALA A 71 4.47 -4.07 4.71
CA ALA A 71 3.44 -5.07 4.89
C ALA A 71 2.05 -4.44 5.11
N VAL A 72 1.96 -3.35 5.88
CA VAL A 72 0.70 -2.59 6.07
C VAL A 72 0.23 -1.95 4.77
N MET A 73 1.14 -1.41 3.96
CA MET A 73 0.79 -0.86 2.65
C MET A 73 0.33 -1.94 1.66
N ILE A 74 0.92 -3.14 1.71
CA ILE A 74 0.46 -4.31 0.97
C ILE A 74 -0.97 -4.70 1.40
N ARG A 75 -1.23 -4.75 2.71
CA ARG A 75 -2.57 -5.01 3.26
C ARG A 75 -3.60 -4.01 2.72
N ARG A 76 -3.28 -2.71 2.76
CA ARG A 76 -4.15 -1.64 2.20
C ARG A 76 -4.40 -1.81 0.71
N LEU A 77 -3.38 -2.20 -0.07
CA LEU A 77 -3.55 -2.46 -1.51
C LEU A 77 -4.54 -3.60 -1.75
N LEU A 78 -4.42 -4.70 -1.01
CA LEU A 78 -5.33 -5.85 -1.15
C LEU A 78 -6.77 -5.49 -0.79
N GLU A 79 -6.99 -4.77 0.31
CA GLU A 79 -8.33 -4.29 0.67
C GLU A 79 -8.92 -3.43 -0.45
N THR A 80 -8.14 -2.47 -0.94
CA THR A 80 -8.56 -1.57 -2.03
C THR A 80 -8.96 -2.35 -3.28
N LEU A 81 -8.10 -3.27 -3.73
CA LEU A 81 -8.35 -4.03 -4.96
C LEU A 81 -9.53 -5.00 -4.81
N ILE A 82 -9.72 -5.62 -3.65
CA ILE A 82 -10.89 -6.46 -3.40
C ILE A 82 -12.17 -5.61 -3.50
N VAL A 83 -12.21 -4.44 -2.87
CA VAL A 83 -13.37 -3.53 -2.97
C VAL A 83 -13.65 -3.15 -4.42
N GLU A 84 -12.62 -2.77 -5.20
CA GLU A 84 -12.78 -2.46 -6.63
C GLU A 84 -13.39 -3.63 -7.42
N VAL A 85 -12.98 -4.87 -7.13
CA VAL A 85 -13.56 -6.06 -7.76
C VAL A 85 -15.06 -6.15 -7.44
N PHE A 86 -15.44 -6.10 -6.15
CA PHE A 86 -16.84 -6.21 -5.76
C PHE A 86 -17.71 -5.06 -6.31
N GLU A 87 -17.17 -3.85 -6.41
CA GLU A 87 -17.85 -2.70 -7.03
C GLU A 87 -17.99 -2.82 -8.54
N ASN A 88 -16.96 -3.34 -9.23
CA ASN A 88 -17.01 -3.60 -10.67
C ASN A 88 -18.13 -4.58 -11.01
N TYR A 89 -18.25 -5.67 -10.24
CA TYR A 89 -19.29 -6.69 -10.37
C TYR A 89 -20.66 -6.30 -9.78
N LYS A 90 -20.82 -5.09 -9.24
CA LYS A 90 -22.08 -4.58 -8.65
C LYS A 90 -22.61 -5.41 -7.47
N ILE A 91 -21.71 -5.99 -6.69
CA ILE A 91 -22.03 -6.84 -5.53
C ILE A 91 -21.36 -6.37 -4.23
N ALA A 92 -20.99 -5.09 -4.15
CA ALA A 92 -20.36 -4.47 -2.98
C ALA A 92 -21.12 -4.69 -1.66
N THR A 93 -22.45 -4.81 -1.70
CA THR A 93 -23.28 -5.09 -0.52
C THR A 93 -22.92 -6.42 0.18
N LYS A 94 -22.30 -7.37 -0.53
CA LYS A 94 -21.84 -8.65 0.06
C LYS A 94 -20.65 -8.50 1.01
N ILE A 95 -19.91 -7.39 0.91
CA ILE A 95 -18.71 -7.11 1.70
C ILE A 95 -18.89 -5.91 2.64
N GLN A 96 -20.13 -5.50 2.87
CA GLN A 96 -20.48 -4.41 3.77
C GLN A 96 -21.21 -4.95 5.01
N ASN A 97 -20.96 -4.30 6.15
CA ASN A 97 -21.73 -4.50 7.36
C ASN A 97 -23.13 -3.83 7.23
N PRO A 98 -24.06 -4.04 8.17
CA PRO A 98 -25.37 -3.40 8.15
C PRO A 98 -25.37 -1.87 8.17
N ASN A 99 -24.26 -1.24 8.60
CA ASN A 99 -24.09 0.22 8.61
C ASN A 99 -23.56 0.78 7.28
N GLY A 100 -23.19 -0.10 6.33
CA GLY A 100 -22.63 0.27 5.03
C GLY A 100 -21.10 0.35 4.98
N ASP A 101 -20.40 0.06 6.08
CA ASP A 101 -18.93 0.03 6.08
C ASP A 101 -18.42 -1.29 5.50
N PHE A 102 -17.33 -1.23 4.73
CA PHE A 102 -16.64 -2.43 4.25
C PHE A 102 -15.99 -3.21 5.40
N TYR A 103 -15.96 -4.54 5.26
CA TYR A 103 -15.24 -5.39 6.21
C TYR A 103 -13.72 -5.21 6.17
N TYR A 104 -13.03 -5.72 7.18
CA TYR A 104 -11.56 -5.76 7.21
C TYR A 104 -11.00 -6.88 6.31
N LEU A 105 -9.70 -6.81 5.97
CA LEU A 105 -9.04 -7.75 5.05
C LEU A 105 -9.38 -9.24 5.27
N SER A 106 -9.47 -9.70 6.53
CA SER A 106 -9.81 -11.10 6.84
C SER A 106 -11.12 -11.55 6.20
N ASP A 107 -12.17 -10.76 6.39
CA ASP A 107 -13.52 -11.07 5.92
C ASP A 107 -13.63 -10.77 4.43
N LEU A 108 -12.97 -9.71 3.95
CA LEU A 108 -12.86 -9.40 2.53
C LEU A 108 -12.25 -10.57 1.74
N ILE A 109 -11.14 -11.15 2.21
CA ILE A 109 -10.54 -12.34 1.59
C ILE A 109 -11.51 -13.51 1.63
N SER A 110 -12.18 -13.74 2.76
CA SER A 110 -13.13 -14.85 2.91
C SER A 110 -14.29 -14.75 1.91
N CYS A 111 -14.89 -13.56 1.76
CA CYS A 111 -15.89 -13.26 0.74
C CYS A 111 -15.33 -13.42 -0.69
N THR A 112 -14.11 -12.94 -0.93
CA THR A 112 -13.46 -13.02 -2.26
C THR A 112 -13.23 -14.46 -2.71
N LEU A 113 -12.87 -15.34 -1.78
CA LEU A 113 -12.63 -16.76 -2.05
C LEU A 113 -13.94 -17.54 -2.23
N SER A 114 -15.01 -17.18 -1.52
CA SER A 114 -16.32 -17.87 -1.62
C SER A 114 -17.19 -17.39 -2.78
N GLU A 115 -16.89 -16.23 -3.35
CA GLU A 115 -17.66 -15.66 -4.44
C GLU A 115 -17.55 -16.49 -5.74
N THR A 116 -18.68 -16.60 -6.44
CA THR A 116 -18.82 -17.41 -7.67
C THR A 116 -18.99 -16.55 -8.92
N SER A 117 -19.09 -15.23 -8.78
CA SER A 117 -19.17 -14.27 -9.89
C SER A 117 -17.88 -14.19 -10.73
N TRP A 118 -16.77 -14.72 -10.20
CA TRP A 118 -15.48 -14.81 -10.89
C TRP A 118 -14.77 -16.13 -10.55
N ASN A 119 -13.76 -16.46 -11.35
CA ASN A 119 -12.89 -17.60 -11.11
C ASN A 119 -11.50 -17.10 -10.71
N LEU A 120 -11.11 -17.29 -9.45
CA LEU A 120 -9.75 -17.04 -9.00
C LEU A 120 -8.84 -18.21 -9.33
N SER A 121 -7.63 -17.90 -9.79
CA SER A 121 -6.55 -18.86 -9.97
C SER A 121 -6.23 -19.57 -8.66
N ARG A 122 -5.79 -20.83 -8.76
CA ARG A 122 -5.37 -21.62 -7.60
C ARG A 122 -4.27 -20.91 -6.81
N ASN A 123 -3.35 -20.22 -7.50
CA ASN A 123 -2.27 -19.49 -6.89
C ASN A 123 -2.82 -18.35 -6.03
N SER A 124 -3.66 -17.46 -6.57
CA SER A 124 -4.23 -16.36 -5.79
C SER A 124 -5.02 -16.83 -4.57
N ARG A 125 -5.78 -17.94 -4.71
CA ARG A 125 -6.51 -18.53 -3.58
C ARG A 125 -5.59 -18.97 -2.45
N GLN A 126 -4.39 -19.48 -2.77
CA GLN A 126 -3.39 -19.90 -1.78
C GLN A 126 -2.52 -18.74 -1.27
N SER A 127 -2.32 -17.71 -2.07
CA SER A 127 -1.45 -16.56 -1.78
C SER A 127 -2.11 -15.55 -0.85
N MET A 128 -3.41 -15.25 -1.01
CA MET A 128 -4.12 -14.24 -0.21
C MET A 128 -4.00 -14.47 1.32
N PRO A 129 -4.17 -15.69 1.88
CA PRO A 129 -3.98 -15.93 3.31
C PRO A 129 -2.55 -15.66 3.82
N LYS A 130 -1.53 -15.92 2.99
CA LYS A 130 -0.12 -15.65 3.34
C LYS A 130 0.16 -14.16 3.42
N LEU A 131 -0.31 -13.42 2.42
CA LEU A 131 -0.19 -11.95 2.36
C LEU A 131 -0.85 -11.30 3.58
N LYS A 132 -2.06 -11.77 3.92
CA LYS A 132 -2.79 -11.35 5.12
C LYS A 132 -1.96 -11.60 6.39
N THR A 133 -1.36 -12.77 6.52
CA THR A 133 -0.61 -13.16 7.73
C THR A 133 0.52 -12.18 8.03
N VAL A 134 1.34 -11.82 7.03
CA VAL A 134 2.45 -10.87 7.21
C VAL A 134 1.91 -9.47 7.53
N GLY A 135 0.85 -9.03 6.85
CA GLY A 135 0.20 -7.74 7.08
C GLY A 135 -0.37 -7.61 8.50
N ASP A 136 -1.08 -8.63 8.98
CA ASP A 136 -1.70 -8.61 10.32
C ASP A 136 -0.67 -8.67 11.44
N LEU A 137 0.39 -9.48 11.27
CA LEU A 137 1.50 -9.51 12.22
C LEU A 137 2.16 -8.13 12.33
N SER A 138 2.46 -7.50 11.19
CA SER A 138 3.07 -6.17 11.13
C SER A 138 2.17 -5.06 11.71
N ALA A 139 0.86 -5.18 11.53
CA ALA A 139 -0.09 -4.17 11.97
C ALA A 139 -0.44 -4.26 13.48
N HIS A 140 -0.44 -5.47 14.05
CA HIS A 140 -1.10 -5.71 15.34
C HIS A 140 -0.25 -6.45 16.37
N SER A 141 0.81 -7.16 15.96
CA SER A 141 1.62 -7.92 16.91
C SER A 141 2.73 -7.08 17.51
N ARG A 142 2.61 -6.74 18.80
CA ARG A 142 3.64 -6.00 19.56
C ARG A 142 5.01 -6.69 19.65
N ARG A 143 5.10 -7.97 19.28
CA ARG A 143 6.33 -8.79 19.38
C ARG A 143 6.85 -9.22 18.01
N TYR A 144 6.27 -8.69 16.94
CA TYR A 144 6.68 -8.96 15.58
C TYR A 144 7.14 -7.65 14.97
N ASN A 145 8.31 -7.67 14.34
CA ASN A 145 8.73 -6.66 13.39
C ASN A 145 9.10 -7.42 12.11
N ALA A 146 8.53 -7.03 10.98
CA ALA A 146 8.87 -7.63 9.71
C ALA A 146 10.35 -7.38 9.39
N HIS A 147 11.01 -8.40 8.89
CA HIS A 147 12.33 -8.31 8.29
C HIS A 147 12.22 -8.33 6.76
N LYS A 148 13.31 -7.94 6.08
CA LYS A 148 13.39 -7.95 4.62
C LYS A 148 12.92 -9.27 4.01
N SER A 149 13.34 -10.39 4.60
CA SER A 149 12.98 -11.73 4.16
C SER A 149 11.49 -12.00 4.19
N ASP A 150 10.76 -11.43 5.17
CA ASP A 150 9.31 -11.61 5.27
C ASP A 150 8.60 -10.98 4.08
N ILE A 151 9.07 -9.81 3.63
CA ILE A 151 8.56 -9.15 2.42
C ILE A 151 9.02 -9.89 1.17
N ASP A 152 10.31 -10.22 1.05
CA ASP A 152 10.87 -10.90 -0.12
C ASP A 152 10.13 -12.20 -0.43
N ASN A 153 9.81 -12.98 0.61
CA ASN A 153 9.12 -14.26 0.50
C ASN A 153 7.69 -14.14 -0.04
N ILE A 154 7.05 -12.97 0.08
CA ILE A 154 5.67 -12.75 -0.38
C ILE A 154 5.57 -11.97 -1.69
N ILE A 155 6.66 -11.42 -2.22
CA ILE A 155 6.65 -10.65 -3.49
C ILE A 155 6.04 -11.46 -4.65
N PRO A 156 6.41 -12.73 -4.90
CA PRO A 156 5.83 -13.49 -6.00
C PRO A 156 4.32 -13.71 -5.84
N ASP A 157 3.89 -14.03 -4.62
CA ASP A 157 2.49 -14.22 -4.25
C ASP A 157 1.69 -12.91 -4.45
N LEU A 158 2.24 -11.79 -4.00
CA LEU A 158 1.65 -10.46 -4.14
C LEU A 158 1.46 -10.09 -5.61
N ARG A 159 2.49 -10.31 -6.44
CA ARG A 159 2.47 -9.96 -7.85
C ARG A 159 1.33 -10.64 -8.61
N VAL A 160 1.11 -11.92 -8.33
CA VAL A 160 0.03 -12.73 -8.94
C VAL A 160 -1.33 -12.21 -8.50
N VAL A 161 -1.54 -12.04 -7.18
CA VAL A 161 -2.81 -11.58 -6.63
C VAL A 161 -3.17 -10.19 -7.14
N VAL A 162 -2.22 -9.25 -7.15
CA VAL A 162 -2.46 -7.89 -7.65
C VAL A 162 -2.81 -7.88 -9.13
N GLN A 163 -2.15 -8.70 -9.97
CA GLN A 163 -2.51 -8.78 -11.40
C GLN A 163 -3.96 -9.21 -11.58
N GLU A 164 -4.33 -10.28 -10.89
CA GLU A 164 -5.61 -10.93 -11.09
C GLU A 164 -6.74 -10.02 -10.58
N LEU A 165 -6.57 -9.41 -9.40
CA LEU A 165 -7.55 -8.46 -8.89
C LEU A 165 -7.70 -7.23 -9.79
N LEU A 166 -6.63 -6.71 -10.40
CA LEU A 166 -6.72 -5.59 -11.34
C LEU A 166 -7.54 -5.94 -12.59
N TYR A 167 -7.37 -7.15 -13.14
CA TYR A 167 -8.19 -7.62 -14.26
C TYR A 167 -9.65 -7.80 -13.86
N LEU A 168 -9.91 -8.43 -12.71
CA LEU A 168 -11.26 -8.62 -12.19
C LEU A 168 -11.94 -7.27 -11.88
N ALA A 169 -11.19 -6.27 -11.44
CA ALA A 169 -11.69 -4.92 -11.20
C ALA A 169 -11.96 -4.13 -12.50
N GLY A 170 -11.62 -4.67 -13.68
CA GLY A 170 -11.76 -3.95 -14.94
C GLY A 170 -10.78 -2.77 -15.08
N LEU A 171 -9.63 -2.83 -14.39
CA LEU A 171 -8.61 -1.78 -14.39
C LEU A 171 -7.43 -2.10 -15.33
N LYS A 172 -7.40 -3.32 -15.89
CA LYS A 172 -6.39 -3.79 -16.86
C LYS A 172 -7.02 -4.66 -17.94
#